data_AF-A0A6N8EEY6-F1
#
_entry.id   AF-A0A6N8EEY6-F1
#
_cell.length_a   1.000
_cell.length_b   1.000
_cell.length_c   1.000
_cell.angle_alpha   90.00
_cell.angle_beta   90.00
_cell.angle_gamma   90.00
#
_symmetry.space_group_name_H-M   'P 1'
#
loop_
_entity.id
_entity.type
_entity.pdbx_description
1 polymer ?
#
loop_
_entity_poly.entity_id
_entity_poly.type
_entity_poly.pdbx_seq_one_letter_code
_entity_poly.pdbx_strand_id
1 'polypeptide(L)'
;MLGRLLAFLLGLLLSATLTAALDLSSEWIAAIEKQHGIQAGERARAWQSMMESAQDLSEDDKLRVVNDFFNQLRFLDDVALWGVSDYWTTPFEFLVKNGGDCEDFAIAKYFTLIHVGVPEERLRLTYVKALDYDQAHMVLTYFATPRATPLVLDNLNPHILPATERADLQPVYSFNGTGLWLAKSAGSGKRVGGAERLDLWRDLQSRMPSMAPDAPGR
;
A
#
# COMPACT_ATOMS: atom_id res chain seq x y z
N MET A 1 -50.67 -1.14 37.90
CA MET A 1 -49.85 0.03 37.53
C MET A 1 -48.54 -0.50 36.98
N LEU A 2 -48.52 -0.72 35.67
CA LEU A 2 -47.41 -1.29 34.90
C LEU A 2 -46.61 -0.10 34.37
N GLY A 3 -45.44 0.18 34.92
CA GLY A 3 -44.69 1.36 34.51
C GLY A 3 -43.32 1.44 35.14
N ARG A 4 -42.32 1.48 34.25
CA ARG A 4 -40.95 2.00 34.44
C ARG A 4 -39.99 1.08 35.19
N LEU A 5 -39.28 0.24 34.42
CA LEU A 5 -37.82 0.14 34.55
C LEU A 5 -37.25 -0.32 33.20
N LEU A 6 -37.29 0.59 32.24
CA LEU A 6 -36.57 0.52 30.99
C LEU A 6 -35.50 1.62 31.06
N ALA A 7 -34.23 1.24 31.12
CA ALA A 7 -33.05 2.00 30.64
C ALA A 7 -31.81 1.52 31.39
N PHE A 8 -30.99 0.71 30.73
CA PHE A 8 -29.52 0.63 30.78
C PHE A 8 -29.08 -0.80 30.47
N LEU A 9 -29.26 -1.21 29.21
CA LEU A 9 -28.58 -2.37 28.63
C LEU A 9 -28.63 -2.20 27.10
N LEU A 10 -28.14 -1.05 26.63
CA LEU A 10 -27.90 -0.81 25.21
C LEU A 10 -26.60 -0.03 25.09
N GLY A 11 -25.52 -0.70 24.70
CA GLY A 11 -24.25 -0.03 24.45
C GLY A 11 -23.04 -0.90 24.66
N LEU A 12 -22.91 -1.98 23.88
CA LEU A 12 -21.62 -2.55 23.51
C LEU A 12 -21.82 -3.41 22.26
N LEU A 13 -22.19 -2.73 21.16
CA LEU A 13 -21.83 -3.22 19.84
C LEU A 13 -20.32 -2.93 19.72
N LEU A 14 -19.49 -3.93 20.04
CA LEU A 14 -18.13 -3.95 19.53
C LEU A 14 -18.24 -4.03 18.01
N SER A 15 -18.15 -2.87 17.36
CA SER A 15 -17.80 -2.79 15.95
C SER A 15 -16.36 -3.27 15.83
N ALA A 16 -16.17 -4.59 15.77
CA ALA A 16 -14.93 -5.17 15.30
C ALA A 16 -14.83 -4.79 13.81
N THR A 17 -14.24 -3.62 13.55
CA THR A 17 -13.75 -3.31 12.22
C THR A 17 -12.63 -4.30 11.97
N LEU A 18 -12.90 -5.30 11.14
CA LEU A 18 -11.89 -6.23 10.67
C LEU A 18 -10.99 -5.43 9.72
N THR A 19 -10.07 -4.66 10.31
CA THR A 19 -8.85 -4.32 9.61
C THR A 19 -8.11 -5.64 9.48
N ALA A 20 -8.00 -6.14 8.26
CA ALA A 20 -7.04 -7.20 7.95
C ALA A 20 -5.64 -6.59 8.17
N ALA A 21 -5.24 -6.51 9.43
CA ALA A 21 -3.90 -6.13 9.81
C ALA A 21 -2.96 -7.19 9.23
N LEU A 22 -1.85 -6.73 8.67
CA LEU A 22 -0.72 -7.59 8.30
C LEU A 22 -0.14 -8.17 9.61
N ASP A 23 -0.77 -9.20 10.15
CA ASP A 23 -0.31 -9.88 11.37
C ASP A 23 0.76 -10.89 10.98
N LEU A 24 2.01 -10.42 10.93
CA LEU A 24 3.17 -11.23 10.56
C LEU A 24 3.64 -12.07 11.76
N SER A 25 2.82 -13.01 12.19
CA SER A 25 3.19 -13.89 13.29
C SER A 25 4.49 -14.67 12.97
N SER A 26 5.22 -15.08 14.00
CA SER A 26 6.43 -15.91 13.82
C SER A 26 6.13 -17.20 13.05
N GLU A 27 4.90 -17.70 13.14
CA GLU A 27 4.40 -18.87 12.42
C GLU A 27 4.23 -18.58 10.92
N TRP A 28 3.78 -17.38 10.55
CA TRP A 28 3.70 -16.95 9.16
C TRP A 28 5.07 -16.87 8.50
N ILE A 29 6.03 -16.24 9.18
CA ILE A 29 7.42 -16.15 8.69
C ILE A 29 8.03 -17.54 8.51
N ALA A 30 7.80 -18.44 9.46
CA ALA A 30 8.25 -19.82 9.34
C ALA A 30 7.59 -20.55 8.15
N ALA A 31 6.31 -20.28 7.88
CA ALA A 31 5.62 -20.81 6.71
C ALA A 31 6.22 -20.29 5.40
N ILE A 32 6.53 -18.99 5.32
CA ILE A 32 7.21 -18.39 4.16
C ILE A 32 8.56 -19.04 3.92
N GLU A 33 9.37 -19.16 4.97
CA GLU A 33 10.69 -19.76 4.88
C GLU A 33 10.60 -21.21 4.36
N LYS A 34 9.61 -21.96 4.84
CA LYS A 34 9.34 -23.33 4.40
C LYS A 34 8.90 -23.41 2.94
N GLN A 35 8.03 -22.50 2.49
CA GLN A 35 7.41 -22.56 1.16
C GLN A 35 8.24 -21.88 0.06
N HIS A 36 8.96 -20.80 0.42
CA HIS A 36 9.63 -19.90 -0.51
C HIS A 36 11.14 -19.77 -0.25
N GLY A 37 11.66 -20.43 0.79
CA GLY A 37 13.07 -20.50 1.11
C GLY A 37 13.54 -19.45 2.12
N ILE A 38 14.74 -19.67 2.66
CA ILE A 38 15.35 -18.88 3.75
C ILE A 38 15.39 -17.39 3.42
N GLN A 39 15.80 -17.01 2.21
CA GLN A 39 15.90 -15.61 1.81
C GLN A 39 14.55 -14.88 1.82
N ALA A 40 13.45 -15.57 1.48
CA ALA A 40 12.11 -14.98 1.56
C ALA A 40 11.68 -14.78 3.02
N GLY A 41 11.99 -15.75 3.89
CA GLY A 41 11.78 -15.62 5.34
C GLY A 41 12.58 -14.48 5.96
N GLU A 42 13.83 -14.27 5.54
CA GLU A 42 14.66 -13.14 5.99
C GLU A 42 14.08 -11.78 5.59
N ARG A 43 13.60 -11.64 4.34
CA ARG A 43 12.91 -10.43 3.90
C ARG A 43 11.61 -10.18 4.67
N ALA A 44 10.85 -11.24 4.95
CA ALA A 44 9.63 -11.14 5.77
C ALA A 44 9.94 -10.68 7.21
N ARG A 45 11.00 -11.22 7.84
CA ARG A 45 11.49 -10.74 9.15
C ARG A 45 11.93 -9.29 9.12
N ALA A 46 12.68 -8.89 8.08
CA ALA A 46 13.14 -7.52 7.93
C ALA A 46 11.96 -6.55 7.75
N TRP A 47 10.94 -6.95 6.98
CA TRP A 47 9.72 -6.17 6.79
C TRP A 47 8.94 -6.00 8.10
N GLN A 48 8.74 -7.10 8.84
CA GLN A 48 8.11 -7.07 10.16
C GLN A 48 8.85 -6.13 11.11
N SER A 49 10.17 -6.32 11.26
CA SER A 49 10.98 -5.51 12.17
C SER A 49 10.96 -4.03 11.81
N MET A 50 10.98 -3.71 10.51
CA MET A 50 10.84 -2.34 10.04
C MET A 50 9.47 -1.76 10.44
N MET A 51 8.37 -2.48 10.21
CA MET A 51 7.02 -2.02 10.59
C MET A 51 6.88 -1.82 12.10
N GLU A 52 7.40 -2.74 12.92
CA GLU A 52 7.42 -2.62 14.38
C GLU A 52 8.18 -1.36 14.83
N SER A 53 9.37 -1.12 14.25
CA SER A 53 10.16 0.07 14.56
C SER A 53 9.52 1.38 14.08
N ALA A 54 8.66 1.30 13.05
CA ALA A 54 8.05 2.46 12.42
C ALA A 54 6.81 2.96 13.17
N GLN A 55 6.15 2.16 14.01
CA GLN A 55 4.86 2.51 14.65
C GLN A 55 4.90 3.86 15.38
N ASP A 56 5.98 4.10 16.14
CA ASP A 56 6.14 5.30 16.98
C ASP A 56 6.88 6.45 16.30
N LEU A 57 7.22 6.30 15.01
CA LEU A 57 7.92 7.35 14.26
C LEU A 57 6.98 8.49 13.85
N SER A 58 7.59 9.64 13.54
CA SER A 58 6.90 10.74 12.86
C SER A 58 6.40 10.27 11.48
N GLU A 59 5.35 10.90 10.94
CA GLU A 59 4.87 10.53 9.60
C GLU A 59 5.96 10.69 8.53
N ASP A 60 6.77 11.75 8.59
CA ASP A 60 7.88 11.95 7.66
C ASP A 60 8.92 10.82 7.75
N ASP A 61 9.23 10.35 8.97
CA ASP A 61 10.13 9.21 9.15
C ASP A 61 9.50 7.90 8.69
N LYS A 62 8.19 7.69 8.90
CA LYS A 62 7.45 6.54 8.34
C LYS A 62 7.56 6.49 6.82
N LEU A 63 7.33 7.63 6.15
CA LEU A 63 7.46 7.73 4.69
C LEU A 63 8.86 7.32 4.24
N ARG A 64 9.90 7.84 4.91
CA ARG A 64 11.30 7.57 4.59
C ARG A 64 11.65 6.08 4.77
N VAL A 65 11.41 5.51 5.96
CA VAL A 65 11.82 4.12 6.24
C VAL A 65 11.08 3.12 5.35
N VAL A 66 9.79 3.36 5.05
CA VAL A 66 9.03 2.49 4.15
C VAL A 66 9.50 2.64 2.70
N ASN A 67 9.75 3.86 2.24
CA ASN A 67 10.27 4.09 0.89
C ASN A 67 11.64 3.42 0.68
N ASP A 68 12.55 3.62 1.64
CA ASP A 68 13.91 3.07 1.60
C ASP A 68 13.91 1.54 1.71
N PHE A 69 12.97 0.96 2.47
CA PHE A 69 12.84 -0.50 2.60
C PHE A 69 12.49 -1.15 1.26
N PHE A 70 11.41 -0.70 0.61
CA PHE A 70 10.97 -1.33 -0.64
C PHE A 70 11.89 -1.02 -1.82
N ASN A 71 12.56 0.14 -1.83
CA ASN A 71 13.53 0.51 -2.88
C ASN A 71 14.80 -0.36 -2.88
N GLN A 72 14.95 -1.31 -1.95
CA GLN A 72 15.99 -2.34 -1.98
C GLN A 72 15.63 -3.56 -2.84
N LEU A 73 14.35 -3.74 -3.17
CA LEU A 73 13.89 -4.83 -4.02
C LEU A 73 14.23 -4.57 -5.49
N ARG A 74 14.23 -5.62 -6.31
CA ARG A 74 14.60 -5.52 -7.73
C ARG A 74 13.45 -4.96 -8.56
N PHE A 75 13.72 -3.93 -9.35
CA PHE A 75 12.79 -3.45 -10.38
C PHE A 75 12.86 -4.36 -11.62
N LEU A 76 11.78 -5.06 -11.92
CA LEU A 76 11.69 -6.09 -12.96
C LEU A 76 10.29 -6.12 -13.57
N ASP A 77 10.20 -6.42 -14.86
CA ASP A 77 8.91 -6.54 -15.53
C ASP A 77 8.12 -7.79 -15.10
N ASP A 78 6.79 -7.66 -15.05
CA ASP A 78 5.87 -8.74 -14.70
C ASP A 78 6.01 -9.99 -15.57
N VAL A 79 6.23 -9.81 -16.87
CA VAL A 79 6.39 -10.94 -17.80
C VAL A 79 7.57 -11.83 -17.38
N ALA A 80 8.63 -11.23 -16.83
CA ALA A 80 9.80 -11.98 -16.35
C ALA A 80 9.53 -12.69 -15.01
N LEU A 81 8.67 -12.13 -14.14
CA LEU A 81 8.41 -12.65 -12.80
C LEU A 81 7.23 -13.64 -12.71
N TRP A 82 6.21 -13.39 -13.52
CA TRP A 82 4.88 -14.00 -13.44
C TRP A 82 4.43 -14.62 -14.76
N GLY A 83 5.08 -14.29 -15.88
CA GLY A 83 4.72 -14.80 -17.21
C GLY A 83 3.45 -14.18 -17.79
N VAL A 84 2.92 -13.14 -17.15
CA VAL A 84 1.75 -12.36 -17.55
C VAL A 84 2.11 -10.86 -17.46
N SER A 85 1.39 -10.01 -18.17
CA SER A 85 1.55 -8.54 -18.10
C SER A 85 0.54 -7.93 -17.13
N ASP A 86 0.89 -6.78 -16.53
CA ASP A 86 0.04 -5.94 -15.67
C ASP A 86 -0.59 -6.71 -14.50
N TYR A 87 0.24 -7.46 -13.77
CA TYR A 87 -0.14 -8.25 -12.61
C TYR A 87 0.21 -7.54 -11.30
N TRP A 88 -0.76 -6.84 -10.73
CA TRP A 88 -0.56 -6.11 -9.47
C TRP A 88 -0.36 -7.06 -8.30
N THR A 89 0.81 -7.04 -7.70
CA THR A 89 1.14 -7.95 -6.60
C THR A 89 0.68 -7.40 -5.26
N THR A 90 0.29 -8.30 -4.36
CA THR A 90 0.17 -7.99 -2.94
C THR A 90 1.56 -7.66 -2.37
N PRO A 91 1.67 -6.90 -1.27
CA PRO A 91 2.96 -6.62 -0.63
C PRO A 91 3.75 -7.90 -0.29
N PHE A 92 3.06 -9.00 -0.02
CA PHE A 92 3.65 -10.30 0.28
C PHE A 92 4.23 -10.96 -0.96
N GLU A 93 3.47 -11.06 -2.05
CA GLU A 93 3.95 -11.63 -3.31
C GLU A 93 5.17 -10.88 -3.82
N PHE A 94 5.13 -9.53 -3.77
CA PHE A 94 6.25 -8.66 -4.11
C PHE A 94 7.50 -8.99 -3.29
N LEU A 95 7.33 -9.09 -1.96
CA LEU A 95 8.44 -9.39 -1.04
C LEU A 95 9.00 -10.80 -1.27
N VAL A 96 8.14 -11.80 -1.48
CA VAL A 96 8.55 -13.18 -1.75
C VAL A 96 9.31 -13.27 -3.06
N LYS A 97 8.83 -12.63 -4.13
CA LYS A 97 9.49 -12.61 -5.44
C LYS A 97 10.78 -11.79 -5.48
N ASN A 98 11.03 -10.97 -4.45
CA ASN A 98 12.20 -10.10 -4.37
C ASN A 98 12.27 -9.09 -5.52
N GLY A 99 11.12 -8.62 -5.98
CA GLY A 99 11.02 -7.70 -7.10
C GLY A 99 9.65 -7.70 -7.75
N GLY A 100 9.47 -6.70 -8.61
CA GLY A 100 8.21 -6.29 -9.22
C GLY A 100 8.43 -5.02 -10.03
N ASP A 101 7.38 -4.49 -10.64
CA ASP A 101 7.44 -3.26 -11.44
C ASP A 101 6.89 -2.05 -10.67
N CYS A 102 6.56 -0.94 -11.34
CA CYS A 102 6.36 0.34 -10.67
C CYS A 102 5.16 0.36 -9.71
N GLU A 103 4.06 -0.28 -10.09
CA GLU A 103 2.87 -0.40 -9.25
C GLU A 103 3.14 -1.21 -7.99
N ASP A 104 3.93 -2.29 -8.08
CA ASP A 104 4.19 -3.19 -6.97
C ASP A 104 4.90 -2.45 -5.83
N PHE A 105 5.89 -1.62 -6.18
CA PHE A 105 6.56 -0.74 -5.23
C PHE A 105 5.59 0.26 -4.61
N ALA A 106 4.74 0.90 -5.42
CA ALA A 106 3.79 1.91 -4.93
C ALA A 106 2.73 1.28 -3.99
N ILE A 107 2.20 0.11 -4.36
CA ILE A 107 1.20 -0.66 -3.62
C ILE A 107 1.78 -1.18 -2.30
N ALA A 108 2.99 -1.74 -2.32
CA ALA A 108 3.63 -2.26 -1.11
C ALA A 108 3.89 -1.13 -0.10
N LYS A 109 4.38 0.03 -0.56
CA LYS A 109 4.53 1.24 0.26
C LYS A 109 3.18 1.70 0.80
N TYR A 110 2.13 1.73 -0.03
CA TYR A 110 0.79 2.18 0.34
C TYR A 110 0.22 1.37 1.51
N PHE A 111 0.16 0.05 1.37
CA PHE A 111 -0.40 -0.81 2.42
C PHE A 111 0.45 -0.82 3.69
N THR A 112 1.77 -0.76 3.54
CA THR A 112 2.68 -0.71 4.70
C THR A 112 2.52 0.59 5.48
N LEU A 113 2.40 1.74 4.80
CA LEU A 113 2.19 3.04 5.46
C LEU A 113 0.86 3.09 6.21
N ILE A 114 -0.21 2.53 5.64
CA ILE A 114 -1.49 2.37 6.34
C ILE A 114 -1.32 1.51 7.59
N HIS A 115 -0.61 0.39 7.48
CA HIS A 115 -0.38 -0.54 8.58
C HIS A 115 0.39 0.10 9.75
N VAL A 116 1.38 0.96 9.45
CA VAL A 116 2.13 1.72 10.48
C VAL A 116 1.45 3.04 10.87
N GLY A 117 0.16 3.20 10.53
CA GLY A 117 -0.70 4.25 11.07
C GLY A 117 -0.72 5.57 10.32
N VAL A 118 -0.22 5.63 9.08
CA VAL A 118 -0.44 6.81 8.21
C VAL A 118 -1.89 6.79 7.71
N PRO A 119 -2.67 7.88 7.88
CA PRO A 119 -4.06 7.91 7.46
C PRO A 119 -4.22 7.67 5.96
N GLU A 120 -5.10 6.75 5.57
CA GLU A 120 -5.34 6.36 4.17
C GLU A 120 -5.73 7.57 3.29
N GLU A 121 -6.47 8.54 3.81
CA GLU A 121 -6.88 9.73 3.09
C GLU A 121 -5.71 10.64 2.67
N ARG A 122 -4.53 10.47 3.28
CA ARG A 122 -3.30 11.16 2.92
C ARG A 122 -2.53 10.45 1.82
N LEU A 123 -2.86 9.21 1.50
CA LEU A 123 -2.12 8.38 0.55
C LEU A 123 -2.90 8.18 -0.73
N ARG A 124 -2.23 8.33 -1.87
CA ARG A 124 -2.81 7.99 -3.19
C ARG A 124 -1.79 7.35 -4.10
N LEU A 125 -2.14 6.18 -4.63
CA LEU A 125 -1.48 5.60 -5.80
C LEU A 125 -1.74 6.52 -6.99
N THR A 126 -0.69 6.97 -7.67
CA THR A 126 -0.78 7.98 -8.72
C THR A 126 -0.16 7.44 -9.99
N TYR A 127 -0.99 7.30 -11.02
CA TYR A 127 -0.57 6.97 -12.35
C TYR A 127 -0.09 8.24 -13.05
N VAL A 128 1.12 8.18 -13.58
CA VAL A 128 1.81 9.30 -14.23
C VAL A 128 2.38 8.86 -15.57
N LYS A 129 2.69 9.82 -16.44
CA LYS A 129 3.62 9.62 -17.54
C LYS A 129 5.01 10.07 -17.08
N ALA A 130 5.97 9.16 -17.06
CA ALA A 130 7.37 9.48 -16.82
C ALA A 130 7.99 10.00 -18.12
N LEU A 131 8.22 11.31 -18.18
CA LEU A 131 8.58 12.04 -19.40
C LEU A 131 9.98 11.69 -19.92
N ASP A 132 10.93 11.47 -19.02
CA ASP A 132 12.31 11.12 -19.39
C ASP A 132 12.42 9.75 -20.07
N TYR A 133 11.44 8.87 -19.82
CA TYR A 133 11.37 7.51 -20.36
C TYR A 133 10.24 7.34 -21.40
N ASP A 134 9.43 8.38 -21.61
CA ASP A 134 8.23 8.37 -22.46
C ASP A 134 7.27 7.19 -22.20
N GLN A 135 7.11 6.80 -20.93
CA GLN A 135 6.33 5.62 -20.54
C GLN A 135 5.36 5.89 -19.40
N ALA A 136 4.38 4.98 -19.26
CA ALA A 136 3.53 4.92 -18.08
C ALA A 136 4.34 4.56 -16.83
N HIS A 137 4.00 5.14 -15.69
CA HIS A 137 4.63 4.86 -14.42
C HIS A 137 3.63 5.01 -13.27
N MET A 138 3.89 4.33 -12.15
CA MET A 138 3.10 4.49 -10.93
C MET A 138 3.99 4.88 -9.76
N VAL A 139 3.53 5.86 -8.99
CA VAL A 139 4.17 6.33 -7.75
C VAL A 139 3.16 6.39 -6.62
N LEU A 140 3.65 6.39 -5.38
CA LEU A 140 2.82 6.72 -4.23
C LEU A 140 2.96 8.21 -3.92
N THR A 141 1.84 8.89 -3.72
CA THR A 141 1.82 10.30 -3.28
C THR A 141 1.27 10.42 -1.87
N TYR A 142 1.87 11.30 -1.07
CA TYR A 142 1.47 11.63 0.29
C TYR A 142 1.06 13.10 0.40
N PHE A 143 -0.10 13.36 1.01
CA PHE A 143 -0.65 14.69 1.24
C PHE A 143 -0.71 14.98 2.74
N ALA A 144 0.17 15.84 3.26
CA ALA A 144 0.12 16.28 4.66
C ALA A 144 -1.23 16.92 5.03
N THR A 145 -1.85 17.62 4.07
CA THR A 145 -3.24 18.07 4.12
C THR A 145 -3.89 17.89 2.75
N PRO A 146 -5.23 17.87 2.63
CA PRO A 146 -5.91 17.70 1.34
C PRO A 146 -5.58 18.75 0.27
N ARG A 147 -5.00 19.90 0.65
CA ARG A 147 -4.60 21.00 -0.24
C ARG A 147 -3.08 21.18 -0.35
N ALA A 148 -2.28 20.37 0.35
CA ALA A 148 -0.83 20.45 0.28
C ALA A 148 -0.33 19.99 -1.09
N THR A 149 0.81 20.53 -1.51
CA THR A 149 1.63 19.88 -2.55
C THR A 149 2.03 18.50 -2.03
N PRO A 150 1.74 17.41 -2.77
CA PRO A 150 2.08 16.09 -2.28
C PRO A 150 3.58 15.83 -2.36
N LEU A 151 4.06 14.99 -1.45
CA LEU A 151 5.35 14.31 -1.58
C LEU A 151 5.20 13.09 -2.49
N VAL A 152 6.24 12.77 -3.24
CA VAL A 152 6.28 11.63 -4.17
C VAL A 152 7.26 10.59 -3.64
N LEU A 153 6.76 9.37 -3.44
CA LEU A 153 7.52 8.18 -3.09
C LEU A 153 7.60 7.30 -4.34
N ASP A 154 8.81 7.10 -4.84
CA ASP A 154 9.07 6.51 -6.17
C ASP A 154 10.19 5.46 -6.06
N ASN A 155 10.19 4.49 -6.97
CA ASN A 155 11.25 3.50 -7.12
C ASN A 155 12.33 3.94 -8.11
N LEU A 156 12.02 4.80 -9.09
CA LEU A 156 13.01 5.32 -10.04
C LEU A 156 13.88 6.42 -9.42
N ASN A 157 13.27 7.30 -8.62
CA ASN A 157 13.96 8.28 -7.80
C ASN A 157 13.73 7.96 -6.31
N PRO A 158 14.76 7.50 -5.56
CA PRO A 158 14.58 7.11 -4.17
C PRO A 158 14.38 8.31 -3.23
N HIS A 159 14.70 9.54 -3.66
CA HIS A 159 14.47 10.72 -2.84
C HIS A 159 12.99 11.09 -2.81
N ILE A 160 12.45 11.26 -1.60
CA ILE A 160 11.10 11.76 -1.40
C ILE A 160 11.10 13.26 -1.67
N LEU A 161 10.50 13.67 -2.78
CA LEU A 161 10.49 15.06 -3.23
C LEU A 161 9.05 15.58 -3.35
N PRO A 162 8.81 16.88 -3.14
CA PRO A 162 7.56 17.51 -3.50
C PRO A 162 7.25 17.32 -4.99
N ALA A 163 5.98 17.15 -5.35
CA ALA A 163 5.58 16.98 -6.75
C ALA A 163 5.98 18.16 -7.65
N THR A 164 6.16 19.37 -7.09
CA THR A 164 6.68 20.54 -7.80
C THR A 164 8.14 20.39 -8.23
N GLU A 165 8.89 19.48 -7.63
CA GLU A 165 10.29 19.17 -7.96
C GLU A 165 10.42 17.92 -8.85
N ARG A 166 9.29 17.29 -9.20
CA ARG A 166 9.22 16.11 -10.08
C ARG A 166 8.63 16.47 -11.43
N ALA A 167 9.28 17.41 -12.12
CA ALA A 167 8.86 17.85 -13.46
C ALA A 167 8.95 16.75 -14.52
N ASP A 168 9.67 15.67 -14.23
CA ASP A 168 9.76 14.44 -15.00
C ASP A 168 8.47 13.59 -14.94
N LEU A 169 7.55 13.86 -14.01
CA LEU A 169 6.30 13.12 -13.86
C LEU A 169 5.08 13.96 -14.21
N GLN A 170 4.32 13.52 -15.21
CA GLN A 170 3.05 14.15 -15.57
C GLN A 170 1.87 13.32 -15.02
N PRO A 171 1.13 13.81 -14.01
CA PRO A 171 0.04 13.05 -13.41
C PRO A 171 -1.17 12.89 -14.34
N VAL A 172 -1.73 11.68 -14.39
CA VAL A 172 -2.92 11.36 -15.19
C VAL A 172 -4.14 11.14 -14.28
N TYR A 173 -4.00 10.26 -13.28
CA TYR A 173 -5.02 10.04 -12.26
C TYR A 173 -4.39 9.50 -10.98
N SER A 174 -5.14 9.55 -9.87
CA SER A 174 -4.73 8.98 -8.59
C SER A 174 -5.91 8.33 -7.90
N PHE A 175 -5.65 7.32 -7.06
CA PHE A 175 -6.68 6.59 -6.33
C PHE A 175 -6.13 6.04 -5.02
N ASN A 176 -7.05 5.62 -4.14
CA ASN A 176 -6.77 4.85 -2.94
C ASN A 176 -7.92 3.87 -2.71
N GLY A 177 -7.98 3.18 -1.56
CA GLY A 177 -9.02 2.19 -1.29
C GLY A 177 -10.44 2.75 -1.26
N THR A 178 -10.62 4.08 -1.18
CA THR A 178 -11.93 4.73 -1.02
C THR A 178 -12.31 5.70 -2.15
N GLY A 179 -11.41 6.04 -3.07
CA GLY A 179 -11.69 7.05 -4.09
C GLY A 179 -10.77 7.02 -5.31
N LEU A 180 -11.26 7.60 -6.41
CA LEU A 180 -10.54 7.82 -7.67
C LEU A 180 -10.65 9.29 -8.10
N TRP A 181 -9.52 9.92 -8.43
CA TRP A 181 -9.39 11.32 -8.83
C TRP A 181 -8.65 11.44 -10.16
N LEU A 182 -9.24 12.07 -11.17
CA LEU A 182 -8.54 12.41 -12.42
C LEU A 182 -7.73 13.69 -12.26
N ALA A 183 -6.50 13.73 -12.75
CA ALA A 183 -5.73 14.96 -12.81
C ALA A 183 -6.43 15.97 -13.73
N LYS A 184 -6.60 17.21 -13.26
CA LYS A 184 -6.87 18.36 -14.11
C LYS A 184 -5.62 19.23 -14.12
N SER A 185 -5.39 19.95 -15.21
CA SER A 185 -4.25 20.86 -15.42
C SER A 185 -4.09 22.01 -14.39
N ALA A 186 -4.82 22.01 -13.26
CA ALA A 186 -4.86 23.10 -12.28
C ALA A 186 -5.23 22.67 -10.84
N GLY A 187 -4.53 21.67 -10.27
CA GLY A 187 -4.32 21.60 -8.81
C GLY A 187 -5.37 20.94 -7.92
N SER A 188 -6.55 20.58 -8.42
CA SER A 188 -7.48 19.71 -7.67
C SER A 188 -8.17 18.72 -8.60
N GLY A 189 -7.70 17.47 -8.58
CA GLY A 189 -8.29 16.41 -9.38
C GLY A 189 -9.78 16.22 -9.07
N LYS A 190 -10.59 15.95 -10.11
CA LYS A 190 -12.03 15.69 -9.92
C LYS A 190 -12.19 14.26 -9.43
N ARG A 191 -12.84 14.04 -8.28
CA ARG A 191 -13.27 12.70 -7.86
C ARG A 191 -14.30 12.18 -8.88
N VAL A 192 -14.05 11.04 -9.49
CA VAL A 192 -14.89 10.48 -10.57
C VAL A 192 -15.52 9.12 -10.25
N GLY A 193 -15.22 8.56 -9.08
CA GLY A 193 -15.75 7.28 -8.61
C GLY A 193 -14.93 6.73 -7.44
N GLY A 194 -15.13 5.45 -7.12
CA GLY A 194 -14.21 4.71 -6.26
C GLY A 194 -13.25 3.83 -7.07
N ALA A 195 -12.24 3.29 -6.40
CA ALA A 195 -11.17 2.48 -7.01
C ALA A 195 -11.63 1.07 -7.40
N GLU A 196 -12.80 0.61 -6.93
CA GLU A 196 -13.42 -0.68 -7.29
C GLU A 196 -13.68 -0.85 -8.79
N ARG A 197 -13.62 0.25 -9.55
CA ARG A 197 -13.73 0.26 -11.02
C ARG A 197 -12.44 -0.18 -11.73
N LEU A 198 -11.33 -0.29 -11.00
CA LEU A 198 -10.08 -0.83 -11.51
C LEU A 198 -10.07 -2.34 -11.23
N ASP A 199 -10.25 -3.15 -12.29
CA ASP A 199 -10.34 -4.60 -12.16
C ASP A 199 -9.10 -5.21 -11.48
N LEU A 200 -7.91 -4.68 -11.76
CA LEU A 200 -6.63 -5.08 -11.15
C LEU A 200 -6.60 -4.80 -9.64
N TRP A 201 -7.11 -3.64 -9.21
CA TRP A 201 -7.18 -3.30 -7.79
C TRP A 201 -8.13 -4.23 -7.03
N ARG A 202 -9.28 -4.56 -7.63
CA ARG A 202 -10.24 -5.49 -7.04
C ARG A 202 -9.67 -6.91 -6.96
N ASP A 203 -8.97 -7.37 -8.00
CA ASP A 203 -8.27 -8.65 -7.99
C ASP A 203 -7.25 -8.71 -6.84
N LEU A 204 -6.38 -7.71 -6.74
CA LEU A 204 -5.41 -7.60 -5.65
C LEU A 204 -6.08 -7.64 -4.27
N GLN A 205 -7.14 -6.86 -4.07
CA GLN A 205 -7.87 -6.83 -2.81
C GLN A 205 -8.47 -8.20 -2.45
N SER A 206 -8.84 -9.01 -3.44
CA SER A 206 -9.34 -10.37 -3.20
C SER A 206 -8.25 -11.34 -2.72
N ARG A 207 -6.97 -11.05 -3.02
CA ARG A 207 -5.79 -11.85 -2.63
C ARG A 207 -5.11 -11.36 -1.34
N MET A 208 -5.44 -10.16 -0.85
CA MET A 208 -4.93 -9.65 0.44
C MET A 208 -5.32 -10.53 1.66
N PRO A 209 -6.54 -11.08 1.78
CA PRO A 209 -6.91 -11.94 2.92
C PRO A 209 -6.12 -13.27 2.99
N SER A 210 -5.56 -13.75 1.88
CA SER A 210 -4.73 -14.96 1.84
C SER A 210 -3.29 -14.75 2.35
N MET A 211 -2.97 -13.57 2.90
CA MET A 211 -1.67 -13.28 3.51
C MET A 211 -1.54 -13.77 4.96
N ALA A 212 -2.61 -14.25 5.61
CA ALA A 212 -2.47 -15.02 6.85
C ALA A 212 -2.13 -16.47 6.46
N PRO A 213 -1.17 -17.14 7.12
CA PRO A 213 -1.04 -18.58 6.92
C PRO A 213 -2.38 -19.16 7.34
N ASP A 214 -2.95 -20.09 6.56
CA ASP A 214 -4.15 -20.82 6.96
C ASP A 214 -4.00 -21.20 8.43
N ALA A 215 -4.82 -20.61 9.31
CA ALA A 215 -4.92 -21.06 10.68
C ALA A 215 -5.15 -22.57 10.60
N PRO A 216 -4.34 -23.42 11.27
CA PRO A 216 -4.49 -24.84 11.15
C PRO A 216 -5.92 -25.21 11.52
N GLY A 217 -6.65 -25.78 10.55
CA GLY A 217 -7.91 -26.51 10.66
C GLY A 217 -8.90 -26.08 11.74
N ARG A 218 -10.07 -25.62 11.31
CA ARG A 218 -11.28 -25.98 12.06
C ARG A 218 -11.49 -27.49 11.99
#